data_AF-A0A814NEZ1-F1
#
_entry.id   AF-A0A814NEZ1-F1
#
_cell.length_a   1.000
_cell.length_b   1.000
_cell.length_c   1.000
_cell.angle_alpha   90.00
_cell.angle_beta   90.00
_cell.angle_gamma   90.00
#
_symmetry.space_group_name_H-M   'P 1'
#
loop_
_entity.id
_entity.type
_entity.pdbx_description
1 polymer ?
#
loop_
_entity_poly.entity_id
_entity_poly.type
_entity_poly.pdbx_seq_one_letter_code
_entity_poly.pdbx_strand_id
1 'polypeptide(L)'
;MITLPVSSPAIISKCKCDKKKIEACSLITITSSINSHSLTTTTLIPPFLPNLTDFDPQNSLTTDDLANLNKWGFNVIRFYAAWMGVYPHSSTEINYEYLMQLSKAVSMMENHGIYTLLDCHQDIFSRFFCGEGVPDWVAIFEGNQTLMTFPFPLALNITREPDTGYPILEECLRRSFGQYYLTEAVTNGFKMLYTNGNGTRESFASFWRTVANQFANRSSVLGYELHQQLSLTLLATQQKNLNI
;
A
#
# COMPACT_ATOMS: atom_id res chain seq x y z
N MET A 1 -40.82 -8.13 39.82
CA MET A 1 -39.64 -8.94 39.44
C MET A 1 -39.29 -8.56 38.02
N ILE A 2 -38.27 -7.72 37.85
CA ILE A 2 -37.75 -7.30 36.56
C ILE A 2 -36.45 -8.09 36.37
N THR A 3 -36.31 -8.79 35.24
CA THR A 3 -35.09 -9.50 34.87
C THR A 3 -34.60 -9.03 33.51
N LEU A 4 -33.29 -9.22 33.33
CA LEU A 4 -32.41 -9.10 32.15
C LEU A 4 -31.47 -7.87 32.16
N PRO A 5 -30.24 -7.95 31.59
CA PRO A 5 -29.52 -9.13 31.07
C PRO A 5 -28.04 -9.25 31.54
N VAL A 6 -27.50 -10.42 31.18
CA VAL A 6 -26.13 -10.92 31.31
C VAL A 6 -25.10 -9.93 30.74
N SER A 7 -24.08 -9.61 31.53
CA SER A 7 -22.92 -8.82 31.13
C SER A 7 -21.99 -9.63 30.22
N SER A 8 -21.70 -9.09 29.05
CA SER A 8 -20.60 -9.52 28.18
C SER A 8 -19.26 -9.12 28.81
N PRO A 9 -18.24 -10.01 28.94
CA PRO A 9 -16.95 -9.59 29.45
C PRO A 9 -16.24 -8.73 28.41
N ALA A 10 -15.96 -7.49 28.79
CA ALA A 10 -15.09 -6.56 28.09
C ALA A 10 -13.74 -7.22 27.78
N ILE A 11 -13.39 -7.29 26.50
CA ILE A 11 -12.03 -7.61 26.06
C ILE A 11 -11.19 -6.35 26.30
N ILE A 12 -10.61 -6.26 27.50
CA ILE A 12 -9.48 -5.38 27.80
C ILE A 12 -8.22 -6.24 27.68
N SER A 13 -7.37 -5.94 26.70
CA SER A 13 -5.95 -6.31 26.74
C SER A 13 -5.16 -5.19 26.08
N LYS A 14 -4.60 -4.22 26.82
CA LYS A 14 -3.24 -4.30 27.36
C LYS A 14 -2.33 -5.19 26.51
N CYS A 15 -1.74 -4.63 25.45
CA CYS A 15 -0.57 -5.20 24.79
C CYS A 15 0.62 -5.23 25.75
N LYS A 16 0.76 -6.33 26.50
CA LYS A 16 2.05 -6.82 26.94
C LYS A 16 2.52 -7.79 25.85
N CYS A 17 3.74 -7.58 25.36
CA CYS A 17 4.37 -8.44 24.36
C CYS A 17 4.73 -9.78 25.02
N ASP A 18 3.75 -10.68 25.15
CA ASP A 18 3.98 -12.09 25.45
C ASP A 18 4.05 -12.86 24.13
N LYS A 19 5.21 -13.44 23.84
CA LYS A 19 5.55 -14.15 22.59
C LYS A 19 4.77 -15.46 22.36
N LYS A 20 3.58 -15.62 22.94
CA LYS A 20 2.80 -16.87 22.90
C LYS A 20 1.30 -16.58 22.81
N LYS A 21 0.81 -16.41 21.57
CA LYS A 21 -0.50 -16.83 21.03
C LYS A 21 -0.85 -15.96 19.83
N ILE A 22 -0.25 -16.29 18.71
CA ILE A 22 -0.86 -16.01 17.41
C ILE A 22 -1.08 -17.40 16.84
N GLU A 23 -2.27 -17.97 17.07
CA GLU A 23 -2.64 -19.28 16.57
C GLU A 23 -2.65 -19.20 15.04
N ALA A 24 -1.70 -19.90 14.39
CA ALA A 24 -1.52 -20.07 12.94
C ALA A 24 -1.99 -18.88 12.08
N CYS A 25 -1.11 -17.91 11.81
CA CYS A 25 -1.34 -16.93 10.74
C CYS A 25 -1.12 -17.57 9.38
N SER A 26 -2.20 -17.99 8.73
CA SER A 26 -2.19 -18.11 7.28
C SER A 26 -2.41 -16.70 6.73
N LEU A 27 -1.32 -16.00 6.40
CA LEU A 27 -1.35 -14.63 5.87
C LEU A 27 -1.67 -14.66 4.38
N ILE A 28 -2.79 -14.06 3.99
CA ILE A 28 -3.07 -13.77 2.58
C ILE A 28 -2.65 -12.34 2.30
N THR A 29 -1.82 -12.15 1.27
CA THR A 29 -1.56 -10.82 0.71
C THR A 29 -2.60 -10.53 -0.35
N ILE A 30 -3.38 -9.48 -0.12
CA ILE A 30 -4.37 -8.98 -1.07
C ILE A 30 -3.86 -7.63 -1.58
N THR A 31 -3.10 -7.69 -2.69
CA THR A 31 -2.59 -6.54 -3.44
C THR A 31 -2.42 -6.93 -4.91
N SER A 32 -3.02 -6.19 -5.84
CA SER A 32 -2.84 -6.35 -7.29
C SER A 32 -1.94 -5.24 -7.84
N SER A 33 -0.68 -5.62 -8.07
CA SER A 33 0.22 -4.86 -8.92
C SER A 33 -0.11 -5.15 -10.37
N ILE A 34 -0.01 -4.15 -11.24
CA ILE A 34 0.00 -4.35 -12.69
C ILE A 34 1.10 -5.33 -13.16
N ASN A 35 2.06 -5.65 -12.29
CA ASN A 35 3.26 -6.42 -12.59
C ASN A 35 3.37 -7.81 -11.92
N SER A 36 2.40 -8.27 -11.12
CA SER A 36 2.54 -9.53 -10.34
C SER A 36 1.34 -10.49 -10.41
N HIS A 37 1.62 -11.79 -10.60
CA HIS A 37 0.67 -12.91 -10.70
C HIS A 37 0.37 -13.57 -9.33
N SER A 38 -0.10 -12.80 -8.34
CA SER A 38 -0.57 -13.34 -7.04
C SER A 38 -2.10 -13.34 -6.96
N LEU A 39 -2.69 -14.05 -6.00
CA LEU A 39 -4.15 -14.04 -5.76
C LEU A 39 -4.57 -12.65 -5.28
N THR A 40 -5.31 -11.93 -6.12
CA THR A 40 -5.52 -10.48 -6.08
C THR A 40 -6.93 -10.09 -5.69
N THR A 41 -7.11 -8.94 -5.01
CA THR A 41 -8.42 -8.24 -5.00
C THR A 41 -8.34 -6.70 -5.02
N THR A 42 -7.27 -6.05 -4.52
CA THR A 42 -7.10 -4.58 -4.47
C THR A 42 -6.18 -4.03 -5.57
N THR A 43 -6.66 -3.09 -6.40
CA THR A 43 -5.83 -2.40 -7.40
C THR A 43 -4.89 -1.37 -6.77
N LEU A 44 -3.63 -1.31 -7.21
CA LEU A 44 -2.71 -0.22 -6.81
C LEU A 44 -2.95 1.10 -7.58
N ILE A 45 -3.93 1.10 -8.49
CA ILE A 45 -4.52 2.27 -9.16
C ILE A 45 -5.91 2.59 -8.60
N PRO A 46 -6.43 3.83 -8.77
CA PRO A 46 -7.78 4.17 -8.35
C PRO A 46 -8.81 3.13 -8.84
N PRO A 47 -9.79 2.72 -8.01
CA PRO A 47 -10.19 3.33 -6.73
C PRO A 47 -9.43 2.84 -5.48
N PHE A 48 -8.34 2.07 -5.64
CA PHE A 48 -7.49 1.55 -4.56
C PHE A 48 -8.15 0.59 -3.56
N LEU A 49 -9.35 0.10 -3.87
CA LEU A 49 -10.13 -0.82 -3.05
C LEU A 49 -10.76 -1.90 -3.95
N PRO A 50 -10.97 -3.11 -3.42
CA PRO A 50 -11.68 -4.15 -4.14
C PRO A 50 -13.17 -3.82 -4.25
N ASN A 51 -13.88 -4.51 -5.14
CA ASN A 51 -15.34 -4.54 -5.09
C ASN A 51 -15.78 -5.25 -3.80
N LEU A 52 -16.48 -4.52 -2.92
CA LEU A 52 -16.95 -5.03 -1.63
C LEU A 52 -18.37 -5.63 -1.69
N THR A 53 -19.06 -5.53 -2.84
CA THR A 53 -20.47 -5.92 -2.98
C THR A 53 -20.67 -7.08 -3.92
N ASP A 54 -20.11 -7.00 -5.11
CA ASP A 54 -20.34 -7.99 -6.17
C ASP A 54 -19.12 -8.87 -6.34
N PHE A 55 -19.36 -10.18 -6.42
CA PHE A 55 -18.31 -11.16 -6.60
C PHE A 55 -17.63 -10.98 -7.96
N ASP A 56 -16.30 -10.88 -7.94
CA ASP A 56 -15.42 -10.91 -9.08
C ASP A 56 -14.19 -11.75 -8.72
N PRO A 57 -13.84 -12.76 -9.54
CA PRO A 57 -12.78 -13.71 -9.19
C PRO A 57 -11.38 -13.09 -9.04
N GLN A 58 -11.19 -11.82 -9.45
CA GLN A 58 -9.89 -11.15 -9.46
C GLN A 58 -9.86 -9.87 -8.63
N ASN A 59 -11.01 -9.23 -8.40
CA ASN A 59 -11.08 -7.86 -7.88
C ASN A 59 -12.10 -7.67 -6.74
N SER A 60 -12.72 -8.72 -6.21
CA SER A 60 -13.69 -8.58 -5.11
C SER A 60 -13.18 -9.03 -3.75
N LEU A 61 -13.72 -8.42 -2.71
CA LEU A 61 -13.61 -8.87 -1.32
C LEU A 61 -14.99 -8.76 -0.67
N THR A 62 -15.91 -9.57 -1.15
CA THR A 62 -17.29 -9.66 -0.69
C THR A 62 -17.42 -10.45 0.61
N THR A 63 -18.62 -10.50 1.18
CA THR A 63 -18.92 -11.38 2.33
C THR A 63 -18.71 -12.85 1.99
N ASP A 64 -18.99 -13.27 0.76
CA ASP A 64 -18.80 -14.65 0.32
C ASP A 64 -17.32 -15.00 0.18
N ASP A 65 -16.51 -14.06 -0.32
CA ASP A 65 -15.05 -14.19 -0.37
C ASP A 65 -14.49 -14.38 1.05
N LEU A 66 -14.87 -13.51 1.98
CA LEU A 66 -14.43 -13.55 3.37
C LEU A 66 -14.90 -14.82 4.10
N ALA A 67 -16.13 -15.28 3.85
CA ALA A 67 -16.65 -16.53 4.40
C ALA A 67 -15.86 -17.75 3.89
N ASN A 68 -15.51 -17.75 2.60
CA ASN A 68 -14.67 -18.80 2.01
C ASN A 68 -13.26 -18.79 2.60
N LEU A 69 -12.63 -17.61 2.71
CA LEU A 69 -11.32 -17.46 3.33
C LEU A 69 -11.31 -17.98 4.77
N ASN A 70 -12.30 -17.60 5.58
CA ASN A 70 -12.45 -18.11 6.94
C ASN A 70 -12.62 -19.64 6.96
N LYS A 71 -13.49 -20.18 6.10
CA LYS A 71 -13.72 -21.63 5.97
C LYS A 71 -12.47 -22.41 5.57
N TRP A 72 -11.57 -21.80 4.78
CA TRP A 72 -10.28 -22.38 4.41
C TRP A 72 -9.22 -22.24 5.51
N GLY A 73 -9.55 -21.61 6.65
CA GLY A 73 -8.67 -21.46 7.80
C GLY A 73 -7.80 -20.21 7.75
N PHE A 74 -8.07 -19.26 6.86
CA PHE A 74 -7.39 -17.97 6.85
C PHE A 74 -8.02 -17.03 7.88
N ASN A 75 -7.16 -16.39 8.68
CA ASN A 75 -7.57 -15.49 9.76
C ASN A 75 -6.84 -14.15 9.71
N VAL A 76 -5.93 -13.91 8.75
CA VAL A 76 -5.28 -12.61 8.55
C VAL A 76 -5.22 -12.28 7.06
N ILE A 77 -5.65 -11.07 6.73
CA ILE A 77 -5.44 -10.45 5.42
C ILE A 77 -4.46 -9.30 5.58
N ARG A 78 -3.43 -9.29 4.75
CA ARG A 78 -2.61 -8.12 4.50
C ARG A 78 -3.31 -7.27 3.44
N PHE A 79 -3.75 -6.09 3.85
CA PHE A 79 -4.67 -5.24 3.10
C PHE A 79 -4.03 -3.90 2.75
N TYR A 80 -4.16 -3.47 1.51
CA TYR A 80 -3.55 -2.24 1.00
C TYR A 80 -4.21 -0.99 1.59
N ALA A 81 -3.40 -0.17 2.26
CA ALA A 81 -3.70 1.22 2.58
C ALA A 81 -2.94 2.11 1.60
N ALA A 82 -3.65 2.62 0.60
CA ALA A 82 -3.07 3.40 -0.48
C ALA A 82 -2.68 4.81 -0.01
N TRP A 83 -1.40 5.16 -0.14
CA TRP A 83 -0.96 6.53 0.15
C TRP A 83 -1.69 7.54 -0.73
N MET A 84 -1.77 7.28 -2.04
CA MET A 84 -2.53 8.12 -2.97
C MET A 84 -4.04 8.08 -2.71
N GLY A 85 -4.56 6.99 -2.12
CA GLY A 85 -5.95 6.93 -1.67
C GLY A 85 -6.23 7.90 -0.52
N VAL A 86 -5.33 7.99 0.46
CA VAL A 86 -5.48 8.91 1.62
C VAL A 86 -5.16 10.35 1.25
N TYR A 87 -4.12 10.59 0.45
CA TYR A 87 -3.63 11.92 0.06
C TYR A 87 -3.50 12.02 -1.47
N PRO A 88 -4.61 12.25 -2.19
CA PRO A 88 -4.62 12.20 -3.66
C PRO A 88 -3.90 13.38 -4.33
N HIS A 89 -3.93 14.57 -3.72
CA HIS A 89 -3.50 15.81 -4.38
C HIS A 89 -2.35 16.53 -3.67
N SER A 90 -2.24 16.43 -2.34
CA SER A 90 -1.21 17.11 -1.55
C SER A 90 -1.03 16.46 -0.19
N SER A 91 -0.01 16.87 0.56
CA SER A 91 0.24 16.40 1.94
C SER A 91 -0.79 16.88 2.97
N THR A 92 -1.70 17.78 2.60
CA THR A 92 -2.66 18.42 3.52
C THR A 92 -4.11 18.07 3.22
N GLU A 93 -4.42 17.55 2.03
CA GLU A 93 -5.77 17.24 1.61
C GLU A 93 -6.08 15.75 1.80
N ILE A 94 -6.71 15.42 2.93
CA ILE A 94 -7.13 14.05 3.26
C ILE A 94 -8.40 13.70 2.50
N ASN A 95 -8.40 12.56 1.83
CA ASN A 95 -9.59 11.95 1.26
C ASN A 95 -10.32 11.09 2.31
N TYR A 96 -11.30 11.70 2.98
CA TYR A 96 -12.10 11.03 3.99
C TYR A 96 -13.03 9.94 3.42
N GLU A 97 -13.44 10.06 2.16
CA GLU A 97 -14.25 9.02 1.51
C GLU A 97 -13.45 7.72 1.38
N TYR A 98 -12.20 7.81 0.92
CA TYR A 98 -11.31 6.65 0.88
C TYR A 98 -11.11 6.02 2.27
N LEU A 99 -10.86 6.84 3.31
CA LEU A 99 -10.71 6.34 4.68
C LEU A 99 -11.97 5.63 5.19
N MET A 100 -13.15 6.13 4.84
CA MET A 100 -14.43 5.48 5.18
C MET A 100 -14.56 4.13 4.48
N GLN A 101 -14.25 4.04 3.19
CA GLN A 101 -14.33 2.78 2.44
C GLN A 101 -13.28 1.76 2.90
N LEU A 102 -12.05 2.20 3.20
CA LEU A 102 -11.02 1.37 3.83
C LEU A 102 -11.49 0.84 5.19
N SER A 103 -12.08 1.71 6.01
CA SER A 103 -12.67 1.35 7.30
C SER A 103 -13.81 0.33 7.17
N LYS A 104 -14.65 0.45 6.12
CA LYS A 104 -15.70 -0.52 5.80
C LYS A 104 -15.12 -1.88 5.44
N ALA A 105 -14.10 -1.95 4.59
CA ALA A 105 -13.43 -3.19 4.25
C ALA A 105 -12.85 -3.89 5.50
N VAL A 106 -12.16 -3.14 6.37
CA VAL A 106 -11.64 -3.65 7.65
C VAL A 106 -12.76 -4.19 8.54
N SER A 107 -13.89 -3.48 8.65
CA SER A 107 -15.05 -3.96 9.41
C SER A 107 -15.65 -5.24 8.81
N MET A 108 -15.66 -5.39 7.49
CA MET A 108 -16.12 -6.61 6.84
C MET A 108 -15.22 -7.79 7.20
N MET A 109 -13.89 -7.62 7.12
CA MET A 109 -12.93 -8.65 7.53
C MET A 109 -13.10 -9.04 9.01
N GLU A 110 -13.21 -8.03 9.90
CA GLU A 110 -13.42 -8.23 11.34
C GLU A 110 -14.70 -9.05 11.62
N ASN A 111 -15.80 -8.74 10.95
CA ASN A 111 -17.07 -9.46 11.11
C ASN A 111 -17.00 -10.93 10.67
N HIS A 112 -15.98 -11.30 9.88
CA HIS A 112 -15.71 -12.67 9.45
C HIS A 112 -14.56 -13.31 10.23
N GLY A 113 -14.16 -12.73 11.37
CA GLY A 113 -13.07 -13.26 12.19
C GLY A 113 -11.70 -13.19 11.53
N ILE A 114 -11.53 -12.29 10.55
CA ILE A 114 -10.28 -12.08 9.83
C ILE A 114 -9.65 -10.77 10.30
N TYR A 115 -8.44 -10.86 10.82
CA TYR A 115 -7.63 -9.73 11.22
C TYR A 115 -7.00 -9.04 10.00
N THR A 116 -6.66 -7.76 10.14
CA THR A 116 -6.04 -6.97 9.08
C THR A 116 -4.62 -6.55 9.45
N LEU A 117 -3.66 -6.79 8.56
CA LEU A 117 -2.35 -6.12 8.55
C LEU A 117 -2.38 -5.05 7.46
N LEU A 118 -2.34 -3.76 7.83
CA LEU A 118 -2.41 -2.69 6.85
C LEU A 118 -1.04 -2.47 6.20
N ASP A 119 -0.97 -2.52 4.88
CA ASP A 119 0.26 -2.42 4.09
C ASP A 119 0.23 -1.18 3.19
N CYS A 120 1.28 -0.37 3.20
CA CYS A 120 1.47 0.65 2.17
C CYS A 120 2.34 0.07 1.06
N HIS A 121 1.69 -0.68 0.19
CA HIS A 121 2.32 -1.33 -0.95
C HIS A 121 2.87 -0.30 -1.95
N GLN A 122 4.03 -0.59 -2.54
CA GLN A 122 4.53 0.14 -3.70
C GLN A 122 5.34 -0.80 -4.58
N ASP A 123 5.24 -0.59 -5.88
CA ASP A 123 6.12 -1.19 -6.88
C ASP A 123 6.72 -0.08 -7.73
N ILE A 124 8.04 -0.01 -7.86
CA ILE A 124 8.69 0.99 -8.73
C ILE A 124 8.26 2.44 -8.40
N PHE A 125 7.93 2.71 -7.13
CA PHE A 125 7.60 4.03 -6.58
C PHE A 125 6.29 4.65 -7.08
N SER A 126 6.15 5.03 -8.35
CA SER A 126 5.00 5.81 -8.86
C SER A 126 4.64 5.49 -10.30
N ARG A 127 3.40 5.80 -10.71
CA ARG A 127 2.87 5.62 -12.06
C ARG A 127 3.68 6.35 -13.12
N PHE A 128 4.30 7.48 -12.77
CA PHE A 128 5.23 8.18 -13.66
C PHE A 128 6.46 7.36 -14.07
N PHE A 129 6.78 6.31 -13.32
CA PHE A 129 7.94 5.44 -13.54
C PHE A 129 7.58 4.01 -13.95
N CYS A 130 6.37 3.78 -14.48
CA CYS A 130 5.81 2.43 -14.70
C CYS A 130 5.58 1.64 -13.40
N GLY A 131 5.51 2.35 -12.26
CA GLY A 131 5.24 1.82 -10.93
C GLY A 131 3.90 2.25 -10.37
N GLU A 132 3.71 2.02 -9.07
CA GLU A 132 2.47 2.24 -8.31
C GLU A 132 2.80 2.43 -6.82
N GLY A 133 1.93 3.14 -6.08
CA GLY A 133 2.02 3.27 -4.61
C GLY A 133 2.20 4.71 -4.11
N VAL A 134 3.25 5.39 -4.56
CA VAL A 134 3.57 6.76 -4.13
C VAL A 134 2.75 7.79 -4.92
N PRO A 135 2.11 8.79 -4.26
CA PRO A 135 1.32 9.82 -4.93
C PRO A 135 2.12 10.64 -5.94
N ASP A 136 1.44 11.11 -6.97
CA ASP A 136 2.06 11.88 -8.05
C ASP A 136 2.72 13.18 -7.57
N TRP A 137 2.08 13.91 -6.66
CA TRP A 137 2.63 15.15 -6.10
C TRP A 137 3.90 14.92 -5.24
N VAL A 138 4.17 13.67 -4.85
CA VAL A 138 5.43 13.27 -4.21
C VAL A 138 6.47 12.87 -5.26
N ALA A 139 6.05 12.21 -6.34
CA ALA A 139 6.93 11.73 -7.40
C ALA A 139 7.39 12.84 -8.36
N ILE A 140 6.50 13.79 -8.66
CA ILE A 140 6.76 14.97 -9.48
C ILE A 140 7.07 16.14 -8.56
N PHE A 141 8.35 16.47 -8.39
CA PHE A 141 8.72 17.70 -7.72
C PHE A 141 8.66 18.88 -8.70
N GLU A 142 7.90 19.93 -8.34
CA GLU A 142 7.91 21.19 -9.08
C GLU A 142 9.31 21.83 -9.03
N GLY A 143 9.90 22.07 -10.20
CA GLY A 143 10.95 23.09 -10.35
C GLY A 143 12.35 22.64 -10.78
N ASN A 144 12.69 21.34 -10.87
CA ASN A 144 13.88 20.93 -11.63
C ASN A 144 13.97 19.41 -11.88
N GLN A 145 13.73 19.03 -13.14
CA GLN A 145 14.35 17.88 -13.83
C GLN A 145 14.28 16.47 -13.22
N THR A 146 13.15 16.01 -12.69
CA THR A 146 12.97 14.56 -12.42
C THR A 146 12.24 13.79 -13.53
N LEU A 147 11.89 14.41 -14.66
CA LEU A 147 10.99 13.81 -15.67
C LEU A 147 11.35 13.95 -17.16
N MET A 148 12.48 14.56 -17.56
CA MET A 148 12.84 14.65 -18.99
C MET A 148 13.79 13.54 -19.48
N THR A 149 14.28 12.68 -18.58
CA THR A 149 15.19 11.57 -18.92
C THR A 149 14.81 10.31 -18.15
N PHE A 150 13.72 9.66 -18.58
CA PHE A 150 13.57 8.22 -18.36
C PHE A 150 14.79 7.52 -19.03
N PRO A 151 15.46 6.55 -18.40
CA PRO A 151 16.68 6.81 -17.61
C PRO A 151 17.87 5.95 -18.06
N PHE A 152 19.08 6.49 -18.09
CA PHE A 152 20.29 5.70 -18.27
C PHE A 152 20.45 4.69 -17.10
N PRO A 153 20.84 3.42 -17.35
CA PRO A 153 21.23 2.81 -18.62
C PRO A 153 20.06 2.24 -19.46
N LEU A 154 18.81 2.41 -19.03
CA LEU A 154 17.61 1.97 -19.74
C LEU A 154 17.07 3.04 -20.70
N ALA A 155 17.72 3.19 -21.86
CA ALA A 155 17.14 4.01 -22.94
C ALA A 155 15.84 3.38 -23.45
N LEU A 156 14.68 3.99 -23.18
CA LEU A 156 13.48 3.94 -24.02
C LEU A 156 12.81 5.30 -23.99
N ASN A 157 12.60 5.85 -25.18
CA ASN A 157 11.52 6.78 -25.40
C ASN A 157 10.22 6.03 -25.10
N ILE A 158 9.55 6.36 -24.00
CA ILE A 158 8.28 5.74 -23.61
C ILE A 158 7.15 6.68 -23.99
N THR A 159 6.21 6.16 -24.78
CA THR A 159 4.97 6.85 -25.10
C THR A 159 4.14 7.07 -23.83
N ARG A 160 3.59 8.27 -23.69
CA ARG A 160 2.77 8.68 -22.53
C ARG A 160 1.35 8.99 -22.97
N GLU A 161 0.40 8.74 -22.07
CA GLU A 161 -0.99 9.17 -22.20
C GLU A 161 -1.06 10.69 -22.25
N PRO A 162 -1.78 11.30 -23.22
CA PRO A 162 -1.87 12.75 -23.33
C PRO A 162 -2.50 13.44 -22.12
N ASP A 163 -3.50 12.80 -21.50
CA ASP A 163 -4.32 13.42 -20.46
C ASP A 163 -3.66 13.38 -19.07
N THR A 164 -3.02 12.25 -18.73
CA THR A 164 -2.43 12.01 -17.41
C THR A 164 -0.92 12.25 -17.40
N GLY A 165 -0.26 12.15 -18.56
CA GLY A 165 1.19 12.13 -18.67
C GLY A 165 1.84 10.83 -18.19
N TYR A 166 1.06 9.81 -17.81
CA TYR A 166 1.60 8.51 -17.42
C TYR A 166 2.16 7.75 -18.63
N PRO A 167 3.22 6.95 -18.46
CA PRO A 167 3.59 5.90 -19.41
C PRO A 167 2.40 5.02 -19.77
N ILE A 168 2.17 4.80 -21.07
CA ILE A 168 1.13 3.85 -21.50
C ILE A 168 1.47 2.45 -20.96
N LEU A 169 0.47 1.74 -20.44
CA LEU A 169 0.69 0.47 -19.75
C LEU A 169 1.39 -0.57 -20.62
N GLU A 170 1.06 -0.62 -21.92
CA GLU A 170 1.68 -1.55 -22.86
C GLU A 170 3.20 -1.36 -22.96
N GLU A 171 3.69 -0.11 -22.95
CA GLU A 171 5.13 0.17 -22.97
C GLU A 171 5.80 -0.25 -21.66
N CYS A 172 5.13 -0.05 -20.52
CA CYS A 172 5.61 -0.49 -19.23
C CYS A 172 5.80 -2.01 -19.16
N LEU A 173 4.89 -2.76 -19.76
CA LEU A 173 4.89 -4.23 -19.74
C LEU A 173 5.86 -4.87 -20.73
N ARG A 174 6.48 -4.09 -21.64
CA ARG A 174 7.52 -4.61 -22.57
C ARG A 174 8.83 -5.00 -21.88
N ARG A 175 8.98 -4.66 -20.61
CA ARG A 175 10.17 -4.96 -19.80
C ARG A 175 9.75 -5.58 -18.48
N SER A 176 10.67 -6.36 -17.91
CA SER A 176 10.48 -6.88 -16.57
C SER A 176 10.42 -5.73 -15.58
N PHE A 177 9.36 -5.66 -14.77
CA PHE A 177 9.13 -4.54 -13.85
C PHE A 177 10.33 -4.24 -12.95
N GLY A 178 11.02 -5.28 -12.46
CA GLY A 178 12.21 -5.12 -11.61
C GLY A 178 13.37 -4.35 -12.27
N GLN A 179 13.42 -4.27 -13.60
CA GLN A 179 14.41 -3.46 -14.31
C GLN A 179 14.19 -1.97 -14.07
N TYR A 180 12.96 -1.51 -13.83
CA TYR A 180 12.69 -0.11 -13.55
C TYR A 180 13.27 0.36 -12.20
N TYR A 181 13.57 -0.54 -11.25
CA TYR A 181 14.31 -0.17 -10.04
C TYR A 181 15.75 0.30 -10.34
N LEU A 182 16.34 -0.13 -11.46
CA LEU A 182 17.73 0.23 -11.85
C LEU A 182 17.82 1.61 -12.49
N THR A 183 16.74 2.36 -12.49
CA THR A 183 16.64 3.65 -13.14
C THR A 183 17.06 4.78 -12.21
N GLU A 184 17.68 5.82 -12.77
CA GLU A 184 18.00 7.03 -12.02
C GLU A 184 16.75 7.69 -11.43
N ALA A 185 15.65 7.76 -12.19
CA ALA A 185 14.40 8.39 -11.76
C ALA A 185 13.81 7.70 -10.51
N VAL A 186 13.68 6.36 -10.54
CA VAL A 186 13.16 5.58 -9.40
C VAL A 186 14.13 5.65 -8.22
N THR A 187 15.44 5.53 -8.47
CA THR A 187 16.49 5.67 -7.45
C THR A 187 16.42 7.03 -6.76
N ASN A 188 16.24 8.12 -7.52
CA ASN A 188 16.09 9.47 -6.98
C ASN A 188 14.80 9.62 -6.17
N GLY A 189 13.68 9.04 -6.61
CA GLY A 189 12.44 9.00 -5.84
C GLY A 189 12.63 8.38 -4.45
N PHE A 190 13.24 7.19 -4.39
CA PHE A 190 13.57 6.55 -3.12
C PHE A 190 14.57 7.34 -2.29
N LYS A 191 15.59 7.95 -2.93
CA LYS A 191 16.52 8.84 -2.24
C LYS A 191 15.78 9.98 -1.55
N MET A 192 14.83 10.65 -2.22
CA MET A 192 14.02 11.71 -1.61
C MET A 192 13.24 11.19 -0.39
N LEU A 193 12.64 10.00 -0.49
CA LEU A 193 11.95 9.39 0.65
C LEU A 193 12.89 9.12 1.84
N TYR A 194 14.11 8.59 1.61
CA TYR A 194 15.03 8.25 2.70
C TYR A 194 15.78 9.46 3.28
N THR A 195 16.20 10.41 2.44
CA THR A 195 16.90 11.62 2.87
C THR A 195 15.96 12.72 3.30
N ASN A 196 14.64 12.48 3.23
CA ASN A 196 13.62 13.50 3.40
C ASN A 196 13.80 14.71 2.47
N GLY A 197 14.16 14.42 1.21
CA GLY A 197 14.14 15.44 0.18
C GLY A 197 12.73 16.02 0.06
N ASN A 198 12.62 17.34 0.04
CA ASN A 198 11.37 18.06 -0.10
C ASN A 198 10.23 17.63 0.86
N GLY A 199 10.56 17.17 2.07
CA GLY A 199 9.56 16.74 3.05
C GLY A 199 8.81 15.45 2.67
N THR A 200 9.31 14.66 1.71
CA THR A 200 8.70 13.40 1.28
C THR A 200 8.57 12.40 2.43
N ARG A 201 9.56 12.32 3.33
CA ARG A 201 9.50 11.41 4.48
C ARG A 201 8.48 11.89 5.50
N GLU A 202 8.38 13.20 5.75
CA GLU A 202 7.34 13.72 6.64
C GLU A 202 5.94 13.55 6.06
N SER A 203 5.80 13.67 4.74
CA SER A 203 4.56 13.38 4.03
C SER A 203 4.15 11.92 4.21
N PHE A 204 5.11 10.99 4.09
CA PHE A 204 4.87 9.57 4.36
C PHE A 204 4.50 9.28 5.81
N ALA A 205 5.19 9.94 6.75
CA ALA A 205 4.85 9.84 8.17
C ALA A 205 3.45 10.39 8.47
N SER A 206 3.03 11.45 7.78
CA SER A 206 1.69 12.02 7.91
C SER A 206 0.61 11.07 7.37
N PHE A 207 0.87 10.40 6.25
CA PHE A 207 0.05 9.27 5.78
C PHE A 207 -0.15 8.20 6.85
N TRP A 208 0.94 7.67 7.41
CA TRP A 208 0.83 6.64 8.44
C TRP A 208 0.17 7.15 9.72
N ARG A 209 0.38 8.42 10.10
CA ARG A 209 -0.31 9.03 11.24
C ARG A 209 -1.83 9.07 11.03
N THR A 210 -2.27 9.46 9.83
CA THR A 210 -3.69 9.51 9.47
C THR A 210 -4.32 8.11 9.51
N VAL A 211 -3.67 7.12 8.90
CA VAL A 211 -4.14 5.72 8.93
C VAL A 211 -4.14 5.17 10.37
N ALA A 212 -3.08 5.39 11.14
CA ALA A 212 -3.02 4.94 12.52
C ALA A 212 -4.11 5.56 13.40
N ASN A 213 -4.38 6.86 13.25
CA ASN A 213 -5.46 7.55 13.95
C ASN A 213 -6.84 6.97 13.60
N GLN A 214 -7.08 6.65 12.32
CA GLN A 214 -8.33 6.05 11.85
C GLN A 214 -8.61 4.68 12.53
N PHE A 215 -7.56 3.92 12.85
CA PHE A 215 -7.65 2.55 13.34
C PHE A 215 -7.19 2.36 14.79
N ALA A 216 -6.87 3.43 15.52
CA ALA A 216 -6.24 3.38 16.84
C ALA A 216 -7.00 2.55 17.90
N ASN A 217 -8.33 2.48 17.78
CA ASN A 217 -9.20 1.74 18.71
C ASN A 217 -9.73 0.41 18.13
N ARG A 218 -9.18 -0.07 17.01
CA ARG A 218 -9.62 -1.32 16.36
C ARG A 218 -8.63 -2.45 16.62
N SER A 219 -8.99 -3.37 17.51
CA SER A 219 -8.19 -4.56 17.82
C SER A 219 -8.09 -5.58 16.67
N SER A 220 -8.97 -5.47 15.67
CA SER A 220 -8.93 -6.26 14.44
C SER A 220 -7.76 -5.88 13.52
N VAL A 221 -7.15 -4.70 13.71
CA VAL A 221 -5.92 -4.28 13.00
C VAL A 221 -4.71 -4.71 13.82
N LEU A 222 -3.95 -5.68 13.31
CA LEU A 222 -2.78 -6.24 14.00
C LEU A 222 -1.57 -5.30 13.97
N GLY A 223 -1.49 -4.46 12.94
CA GLY A 223 -0.38 -3.55 12.78
C GLY A 223 -0.35 -2.88 11.41
N TYR A 224 0.75 -2.18 11.19
CA TYR A 224 1.03 -1.38 10.01
C TYR A 224 2.38 -1.81 9.44
N GLU A 225 2.36 -2.37 8.24
CA GLU A 225 3.55 -2.70 7.50
C GLU A 225 4.02 -1.44 6.76
N LEU A 226 5.01 -0.78 7.36
CA LEU A 226 5.39 0.58 6.98
C LEU A 226 5.92 0.70 5.56
N HIS A 227 6.53 -0.34 4.99
CA HIS A 227 7.06 -0.30 3.63
C HIS A 227 7.29 -1.71 3.11
N GLN A 228 6.71 -2.03 1.94
CA GLN A 228 6.69 -3.37 1.39
C GLN A 228 8.05 -3.91 0.97
N GLN A 229 8.80 -3.09 0.23
CA GLN A 229 10.03 -3.51 -0.44
C GLN A 229 11.05 -2.37 -0.40
N LEU A 230 12.04 -2.44 0.49
CA LEU A 230 13.15 -1.48 0.50
C LEU A 230 13.92 -1.61 -0.82
N SER A 231 13.99 -0.53 -1.61
CA SER A 231 14.80 -0.55 -2.83
C SER A 231 16.29 -0.70 -2.47
N LEU A 232 17.04 -1.41 -3.32
CA LEU A 232 18.49 -1.67 -3.18
C LEU A 232 19.36 -0.39 -3.13
N THR A 233 18.74 0.78 -3.26
CA THR A 233 19.37 2.11 -3.25
C THR A 233 20.28 2.36 -2.04
N LEU A 234 19.97 1.76 -0.88
CA LEU A 234 20.81 1.85 0.31
C LEU A 234 22.17 1.14 0.14
N LEU A 235 22.25 0.06 -0.64
CA LEU A 235 23.51 -0.66 -0.91
C LEU A 235 24.41 0.12 -1.87
N ALA A 236 23.85 0.75 -2.91
CA ALA A 236 24.62 1.51 -3.88
C ALA A 236 25.20 2.82 -3.30
N THR A 237 24.48 3.47 -2.37
CA THR A 237 24.96 4.71 -1.75
C THR A 237 26.07 4.45 -0.72
N GLN A 238 26.04 3.30 -0.02
CA GLN A 238 27.12 2.86 0.86
C GLN A 238 28.42 2.56 0.08
N GLN A 239 28.30 2.12 -1.18
CA GLN A 239 29.46 1.75 -2.00
C GLN A 239 30.27 2.95 -2.49
N LYS A 240 29.67 4.16 -2.58
CA LYS A 240 30.42 5.41 -2.89
C LYS A 240 31.30 5.91 -1.73
N ASN A 241 31.15 5.37 -0.52
CA ASN A 241 32.00 5.71 0.64
C ASN A 241 33.12 4.69 0.90
N LEU A 242 33.27 3.68 0.04
CA LEU A 242 34.43 2.79 0.06
C LEU A 242 35.42 3.29 -1.00
N ASN A 243 36.28 4.22 -0.59
CA ASN A 243 37.50 4.53 -1.32
C ASN A 243 38.37 3.27 -1.37
N ILE A 244 38.52 2.69 -2.57
CA ILE A 244 39.69 1.92 -2.98
C ILE A 244 40.40 2.76 -4.03
#